data_AF-A0A9P5J3N8-F1
#
_entry.id   AF-A0A9P5J3N8-F1
#
_cell.length_a   1.000
_cell.length_b   1.000
_cell.length_c   1.000
_cell.angle_alpha   90.00
_cell.angle_beta   90.00
_cell.angle_gamma   90.00
#
_symmetry.space_group_name_H-M   'P 1'
#
loop_
_entity.id
_entity.type
_entity.pdbx_description
1 polymer ?
#
loop_
_entity_poly.entity_id
_entity_poly.type
_entity_poly.pdbx_seq_one_letter_code
_entity_poly.pdbx_strand_id
1 'polypeptide(L)'
;MKCLPGKCTCVDTPSAIVTWALGGLEHHFFSSSLGLLDPRKHILWICGPVGSGKTSIAVSVACSLAGLGVLGAFYAFSEAHQTEFHLAKLFSTISLQLAAQNPPLQEILLDIIK
;
A
#
# COMPACT_ATOMS: atom_id res chain seq x y z
N MET A 1 -13.62 12.97 -0.67
CA MET A 1 -13.19 11.56 -0.77
C MET A 1 -13.51 11.11 -2.20
N LYS A 2 -12.52 10.83 -3.05
CA LYS A 2 -12.76 10.46 -4.46
C LYS A 2 -12.75 8.94 -4.56
N CYS A 3 -13.92 8.32 -4.75
CA CYS A 3 -14.00 6.93 -5.19
C CYS A 3 -13.66 6.89 -6.69
N LEU A 4 -12.82 5.95 -7.11
CA LEU A 4 -12.51 5.74 -8.53
C LEU A 4 -13.82 5.46 -9.29
N PRO A 5 -14.16 6.25 -10.33
CA PRO A 5 -15.40 6.05 -11.06
C PRO A 5 -15.34 4.75 -11.88
N GLY A 6 -16.50 4.10 -12.01
CA GLY A 6 -16.68 2.72 -12.43
C GLY A 6 -15.86 2.26 -13.64
N LYS A 7 -15.11 1.17 -13.42
CA LYS A 7 -14.87 0.12 -14.40
C LYS A 7 -14.93 -1.22 -13.67
N CYS A 8 -15.99 -1.97 -13.93
CA CYS A 8 -16.23 -3.30 -13.41
C CYS A 8 -15.48 -4.32 -14.27
N THR A 9 -14.17 -4.48 -14.03
CA THR A 9 -13.38 -5.61 -14.53
C THR A 9 -12.22 -5.78 -13.57
N CYS A 10 -12.13 -6.94 -12.91
CA CYS A 10 -11.18 -7.25 -11.84
C CYS A 10 -9.70 -7.09 -12.23
N VAL A 11 -9.39 -6.94 -13.52
CA VAL A 11 -8.04 -6.75 -14.08
C VAL A 11 -7.70 -5.27 -14.30
N ASP A 12 -8.69 -4.42 -14.56
CA ASP A 12 -8.46 -2.98 -14.79
C ASP A 12 -8.27 -2.20 -13.48
N THR A 13 -8.83 -2.70 -12.38
CA THR A 13 -8.72 -2.06 -11.06
C THR A 13 -7.29 -2.11 -10.49
N PRO A 14 -6.55 -3.24 -10.48
CA PRO A 14 -5.19 -3.28 -9.95
C PRO A 14 -4.22 -2.39 -10.73
N SER A 15 -4.25 -2.42 -12.07
CA SER A 15 -3.35 -1.63 -12.91
C SER A 15 -3.60 -0.13 -12.76
N ALA A 16 -4.87 0.29 -12.62
CA ALA A 16 -5.20 1.69 -12.33
C ALA A 16 -4.69 2.13 -10.95
N ILE A 17 -4.79 1.26 -9.94
CA ILE A 17 -4.27 1.53 -8.60
C ILE A 17 -2.74 1.63 -8.60
N VAL A 18 -2.06 0.71 -9.30
CA VAL A 18 -0.59 0.74 -9.44
C VAL A 18 -0.15 2.01 -10.15
N THR A 19 -0.80 2.37 -11.26
CA THR A 19 -0.50 3.60 -12.00
C THR A 19 -0.72 4.85 -11.14
N TRP A 20 -1.80 4.89 -10.36
CA TRP A 20 -2.05 5.96 -9.39
C TRP A 20 -0.96 6.03 -8.31
N ALA A 21 -0.54 4.88 -7.77
CA ALA A 21 0.50 4.81 -6.74
C ALA A 21 1.86 5.29 -7.27
N LEU A 22 2.21 4.91 -8.51
CA LEU A 22 3.46 5.33 -9.17
C LEU A 22 3.41 6.81 -9.58
N GLY A 23 2.29 7.30 -10.09
CA GLY A 23 2.13 8.72 -10.45
C GLY A 23 2.21 9.66 -9.23
N GLY A 24 1.96 9.15 -8.02
CA GLY A 24 2.23 9.86 -6.77
C GLY A 24 3.71 9.91 -6.38
N LEU A 25 4.56 9.02 -6.91
CA LEU A 25 6.00 8.94 -6.62
C LEU A 25 6.85 9.85 -7.53
N GLU A 26 6.34 10.26 -8.70
CA GLU A 26 7.11 11.08 -9.66
C GLU A 26 7.04 12.61 -9.40
N HIS A 27 6.22 13.08 -8.44
CA HIS A 27 5.93 14.51 -8.27
C HIS A 27 6.92 15.31 -7.40
N HIS A 28 8.22 15.00 -7.45
CA HIS A 28 9.28 15.94 -7.01
C HIS A 28 9.79 16.86 -8.14
N PHE A 29 9.22 16.80 -9.35
CA PHE A 29 9.51 17.76 -10.41
C PHE A 29 8.32 17.99 -11.36
N PHE A 30 7.70 19.17 -11.22
CA PHE A 30 6.81 19.88 -12.17
C PHE A 30 5.32 19.50 -12.30
N SER A 31 4.48 20.53 -12.11
CA SER A 31 2.99 20.60 -12.17
C SER A 31 2.51 20.65 -13.63
N SER A 32 1.36 20.12 -14.06
CA SER A 32 0.01 20.68 -13.78
C SER A 32 -1.08 19.99 -14.61
N SER A 33 -2.32 20.06 -14.10
CA SER A 33 -3.62 19.93 -14.80
C SER A 33 -4.31 18.56 -14.94
N LEU A 34 -4.78 18.00 -13.81
CA LEU A 34 -6.14 17.42 -13.71
C LEU A 34 -6.56 17.29 -12.23
N GLY A 35 -7.24 18.31 -11.69
CA GLY A 35 -8.10 18.19 -10.50
C GLY A 35 -7.52 17.56 -9.21
N LEU A 36 -6.57 18.25 -8.58
CA LEU A 36 -6.30 18.26 -7.12
C LEU A 36 -6.22 16.91 -6.38
N LEU A 37 -5.21 16.11 -6.70
CA LEU A 37 -4.61 15.22 -5.70
C LEU A 37 -3.54 16.02 -4.96
N ASP A 38 -3.86 16.34 -3.70
CA ASP A 38 -2.92 16.93 -2.73
C ASP A 38 -1.78 15.91 -2.52
N PRO A 39 -0.49 16.33 -2.53
CA PRO A 39 0.65 15.45 -2.26
C PRO A 39 0.57 14.70 -0.91
N ARG A 40 -0.40 15.05 -0.05
CA ARG A 40 -0.72 14.34 1.21
C ARG A 40 -1.67 13.14 1.06
N LYS A 41 -2.13 12.79 -0.14
CA LYS A 41 -3.10 11.69 -0.36
C LYS A 41 -2.40 10.37 -0.66
N HIS A 42 -1.76 9.77 0.35
CA HIS A 42 -1.11 8.45 0.26
C HIS A 42 -2.00 7.26 0.67
N ILE A 43 -3.27 7.51 1.01
CA ILE A 43 -4.17 6.47 1.51
C ILE A 43 -5.26 6.21 0.48
N LEU A 44 -5.26 5.01 -0.08
CA LEU A 44 -6.35 4.48 -0.89
C LEU A 44 -7.24 3.59 -0.03
N TRP A 45 -8.53 3.90 0.02
CA TRP A 45 -9.52 3.09 0.74
C TRP A 45 -10.43 2.36 -0.25
N ILE A 46 -10.50 1.03 -0.17
CA ILE A 46 -11.28 0.18 -1.07
C ILE A 46 -12.55 -0.31 -0.35
N CYS A 47 -13.71 0.15 -0.80
CA CYS A 47 -15.02 -0.31 -0.33
C CYS A 47 -15.70 -1.22 -1.36
N GLY A 48 -16.52 -2.16 -0.88
CA GLY A 48 -17.34 -3.00 -1.75
C GLY A 48 -18.08 -4.10 -0.98
N PRO A 49 -19.06 -4.77 -1.60
CA PRO A 49 -19.82 -5.86 -1.01
C PRO A 49 -18.93 -7.00 -0.47
N VAL A 50 -19.46 -7.81 0.45
CA VAL A 50 -18.79 -9.06 0.85
C VAL A 50 -18.55 -9.95 -0.39
N GLY A 51 -17.42 -10.66 -0.43
CA GLY A 51 -17.07 -11.51 -1.57
C GLY A 51 -16.59 -10.77 -2.83
N SER A 52 -16.56 -9.44 -2.85
CA SER A 52 -16.13 -8.66 -4.03
C SER A 52 -14.61 -8.68 -4.31
N GLY A 53 -13.84 -9.52 -3.61
CA GLY A 53 -12.40 -9.67 -3.85
C GLY A 53 -11.52 -8.49 -3.43
N LYS A 54 -11.96 -7.64 -2.48
CA LYS A 54 -11.15 -6.49 -1.99
C LYS A 54 -9.75 -6.88 -1.55
N THR A 55 -9.66 -7.97 -0.76
CA THR A 55 -8.37 -8.53 -0.32
C THR A 55 -7.55 -9.00 -1.51
N SER A 56 -8.17 -9.67 -2.49
CA SER A 56 -7.50 -10.10 -3.72
C SER A 56 -6.96 -8.94 -4.54
N ILE A 57 -7.68 -7.81 -4.59
CA ILE A 57 -7.20 -6.58 -5.24
C ILE A 57 -5.99 -6.02 -4.49
N ALA A 58 -6.05 -5.90 -3.16
CA ALA A 58 -4.93 -5.40 -2.35
C ALA A 58 -3.68 -6.28 -2.51
N VAL A 59 -3.83 -7.60 -2.50
CA VAL A 59 -2.75 -8.56 -2.76
C VAL A 59 -2.19 -8.40 -4.17
N SER A 60 -3.04 -8.31 -5.19
CA SER A 60 -2.60 -8.16 -6.59
C SER A 60 -1.80 -6.86 -6.81
N VAL A 61 -2.24 -5.76 -6.20
CA VAL A 61 -1.52 -4.48 -6.23
C VAL A 61 -0.18 -4.60 -5.51
N ALA A 62 -0.14 -5.22 -4.32
CA ALA A 62 1.10 -5.44 -3.59
C ALA A 62 2.10 -6.28 -4.40
N CYS A 63 1.66 -7.39 -5.01
CA CYS A 63 2.51 -8.20 -5.89
C CYS A 63 3.06 -7.39 -7.08
N SER A 64 2.23 -6.54 -7.68
CA SER A 64 2.65 -5.69 -8.80
C SER A 64 3.70 -4.67 -8.37
N LEU A 65 3.50 -3.99 -7.24
CA LEU A 65 4.46 -3.03 -6.68
C LEU A 65 5.76 -3.71 -6.19
N ALA A 66 5.66 -4.93 -5.68
CA ALA A 66 6.83 -5.74 -5.31
C ALA A 66 7.66 -6.12 -6.53
N GLY A 67 7.01 -6.55 -7.63
CA GLY A 67 7.68 -6.83 -8.91
C GLY A 67 8.38 -5.60 -9.51
N LEU A 68 7.93 -4.40 -9.16
CA LEU A 68 8.54 -3.13 -9.55
C LEU A 68 9.60 -2.63 -8.56
N GLY A 69 9.81 -3.31 -7.43
CA GLY A 69 10.79 -2.92 -6.41
C GLY A 69 10.42 -1.67 -5.60
N VAL A 70 9.15 -1.25 -5.62
CA VAL A 70 8.68 -0.04 -4.91
C VAL A 70 7.82 -0.36 -3.68
N LEU A 71 7.46 -1.63 -3.46
CA LEU A 71 6.66 -2.02 -2.30
C LEU A 71 7.51 -2.06 -1.03
N GLY A 72 7.39 -1.04 -0.17
CA GLY A 72 8.11 -1.01 1.11
C GLY A 72 7.68 -2.08 2.12
N ALA A 73 6.37 -2.34 2.24
CA ALA A 73 5.84 -3.31 3.20
C ALA A 73 4.40 -3.74 2.83
N PHE A 74 3.98 -4.91 3.33
CA PHE A 74 2.62 -5.41 3.13
C PHE A 74 2.16 -6.23 4.34
N TYR A 75 0.96 -5.93 4.82
CA TYR A 75 0.34 -6.62 5.94
C TYR A 75 -1.12 -6.95 5.63
N ALA A 76 -1.49 -8.22 5.85
CA ALA A 76 -2.86 -8.71 5.74
C ALA A 76 -3.30 -9.29 7.08
N PHE A 77 -4.54 -9.01 7.48
CA PHE A 77 -5.12 -9.55 8.70
C PHE A 77 -6.49 -10.16 8.43
N SER A 78 -6.89 -11.09 9.30
CA SER A 78 -8.19 -11.76 9.27
C SER A 78 -8.93 -11.48 10.57
N GLU A 79 -10.21 -11.16 10.45
CA GLU A 79 -11.10 -10.94 11.58
C GLU A 79 -11.28 -12.21 12.43
N ALA A 80 -11.19 -13.41 11.83
CA ALA A 80 -11.26 -14.68 12.55
C ALA A 80 -10.14 -14.87 13.59
N HIS A 81 -9.10 -14.05 13.55
CA HIS A 81 -7.99 -14.05 14.50
C HIS A 81 -7.89 -12.73 15.29
N GLN A 82 -9.02 -12.02 15.48
CA GLN A 82 -9.07 -10.70 16.17
C GLN A 82 -8.41 -10.69 17.55
N THR A 83 -8.41 -11.81 18.28
CA THR A 83 -7.74 -11.96 19.58
C THR A 83 -6.23 -11.67 19.51
N GLU A 84 -5.62 -11.76 18.31
CA GLU A 84 -4.20 -11.50 18.06
C GLU A 84 -3.92 -10.26 17.20
N PHE A 85 -4.92 -9.43 16.88
CA PHE A 85 -4.68 -8.13 16.22
C PHE A 85 -4.04 -7.16 17.23
N HIS A 86 -2.79 -7.42 17.55
CA HIS A 86 -1.94 -6.52 18.30
C HIS A 86 -1.39 -5.51 17.30
N LEU A 87 -1.74 -4.23 17.48
CA LEU A 87 -1.09 -3.13 16.76
C LEU A 87 0.44 -3.25 16.81
N ALA A 88 0.99 -3.80 17.90
CA ALA A 88 2.41 -4.13 18.01
C ALA A 88 2.91 -5.08 16.91
N LYS A 89 2.15 -6.11 16.53
CA LYS A 89 2.48 -7.03 15.42
C LYS A 89 2.43 -6.35 14.06
N LEU A 90 1.47 -5.42 13.86
CA LEU A 90 1.42 -4.62 12.63
C LEU A 90 2.70 -3.79 12.48
N PHE A 91 3.02 -2.96 13.48
CA PHE A 91 4.19 -2.09 13.42
C PHE A 91 5.49 -2.89 13.34
N SER A 92 5.65 -3.97 14.11
CA SER A 92 6.85 -4.79 14.04
C SER A 92 7.03 -5.44 12.67
N THR A 93 5.95 -5.94 12.06
CA THR A 93 5.99 -6.54 10.71
C THR A 93 6.38 -5.51 9.67
N ILE A 94 5.74 -4.33 9.69
CA ILE A 94 6.05 -3.24 8.75
C ILE A 94 7.51 -2.78 8.91
N SER A 95 7.96 -2.53 10.15
CA SER A 95 9.34 -2.12 10.43
C SER A 95 10.36 -3.15 9.94
N LEU A 96 10.12 -4.43 10.19
CA LEU A 96 11.00 -5.52 9.75
C LEU A 96 11.05 -5.62 8.22
N GLN A 97 9.91 -5.50 7.54
CA GLN A 97 9.85 -5.50 6.08
C GLN A 97 10.60 -4.32 5.47
N LEU A 98 10.45 -3.12 6.05
CA LEU A 98 11.18 -1.93 5.61
C LEU A 98 12.69 -2.06 5.83
N ALA A 99 13.10 -2.61 6.98
CA ALA A 99 14.51 -2.89 7.29
C ALA A 99 15.15 -3.82 6.26
N ALA A 100 14.46 -4.90 5.90
CA ALA A 100 14.95 -5.88 4.95
C ALA A 100 15.19 -5.30 3.55
N GLN A 101 14.49 -4.21 3.20
CA GLN A 101 14.62 -3.54 1.89
C GLN A 101 15.55 -2.34 1.90
N ASN A 102 15.86 -1.76 3.06
CA ASN A 102 16.67 -0.55 3.20
C ASN A 102 17.78 -0.77 4.24
N PRO A 103 19.01 -1.13 3.82
CA PRO A 103 20.10 -1.46 4.74
C PRO A 103 20.43 -0.34 5.75
N PRO A 104 20.46 0.95 5.38
CA PRO A 104 20.56 2.05 6.35
C PRO A 104 19.49 2.03 7.45
N LEU A 105 18.25 1.68 7.11
CA LEU A 105 17.14 1.61 8.08
C LEU A 105 17.31 0.41 9.01
N GLN A 106 17.84 -0.70 8.51
CA GLN A 106 18.18 -1.88 9.31
C GLN A 106 19.21 -1.55 10.39
N GLU A 107 20.25 -0.80 10.06
CA GLU A 107 21.29 -0.38 11.02
C GLU A 107 20.69 0.46 12.16
N ILE A 108 19.82 1.41 11.83
CA ILE A 108 19.12 2.24 12.81
C ILE A 108 18.22 1.40 13.73
N LEU A 109 17.46 0.45 13.16
CA LEU A 109 16.60 -0.42 13.97
C LEU A 109 17.40 -1.32 14.91
N LEU A 110 18.54 -1.86 14.46
CA LEU A 110 19.43 -2.66 15.30
C LEU A 110 20.03 -1.84 16.45
N ASP A 111 20.28 -0.55 16.23
CA ASP A 111 20.76 0.34 17.29
C ASP A 111 19.71 0.62 18.37
N ILE A 112 18.44 0.75 17.98
CA ILE A 112 17.31 1.02 18.90
C ILE A 112 16.95 -0.19 19.78
N ILE A 113 17.24 -1.42 19.32
CA ILE A 113 16.88 -2.66 20.03
C ILE A 113 17.92 -3.03 21.12
N LYS A 114 19.05 -2.31 21.21
CA LYS A 114 20.07 -2.50 22.27
C LYS A 114 19.53 -2.17 23.67
#